data_AF-A0A660QWQ2-F1
#
_entry.id   AF-A0A660QWQ2-F1
#
_cell.length_a   1.000
_cell.length_b   1.000
_cell.length_c   1.000
_cell.angle_alpha   90.00
_cell.angle_beta   90.00
_cell.angle_gamma   90.00
#
_symmetry.space_group_name_H-M   'P 1'
#
loop_
_entity.id
_entity.type
_entity.pdbx_description
1 polymer ?
#
loop_
_entity_poly.entity_id
_entity_poly.type
_entity_poly.pdbx_seq_one_letter_code
_entity_poly.pdbx_strand_id
1 'polypeptide(L)'
;MAEITIGVGPGNLVPYTKTARYLAGEAISKGELVCQEAAGGGYTVVLTDYDAGALFGVCGIALEEIADGDWGDFCVGGYCGYVVTDGGVAAGDPLVPHSTAGMCDTMAAGEEDTVFGYAIDADSGAVGNAWVRTCG
;
A
#
# COMPACT_ATOMS: atom_id res chain seq x y z
N MET A 1 -14.50 25.38 -17.23
CA MET A 1 -13.98 25.53 -15.86
C MET A 1 -12.87 24.49 -15.71
N ALA A 2 -11.69 24.86 -15.25
CA ALA A 2 -10.64 23.88 -14.99
C ALA A 2 -11.06 23.09 -13.74
N GLU A 3 -11.23 21.79 -13.88
CA GLU A 3 -11.49 20.89 -12.77
C GLU A 3 -10.22 20.84 -11.91
N ILE A 4 -10.26 21.47 -10.73
CA ILE A 4 -9.20 21.32 -9.75
C ILE A 4 -9.42 19.97 -9.08
N THR A 5 -8.59 19.00 -9.44
CA THR A 5 -8.55 17.71 -8.75
C THR A 5 -8.13 17.96 -7.30
N ILE A 6 -8.99 17.58 -6.35
CA ILE A 6 -8.65 17.59 -4.92
C ILE A 6 -7.37 16.75 -4.76
N GLY A 7 -6.33 17.31 -4.15
CA GLY A 7 -5.01 16.67 -4.10
C GLY A 7 -3.90 17.42 -4.85
N VAL A 8 -4.22 18.22 -5.88
CA VAL A 8 -3.21 18.76 -6.81
C VAL A 8 -3.17 20.30 -6.81
N GLY A 9 -1.99 20.87 -6.57
CA GLY A 9 -1.69 22.30 -6.73
C GLY A 9 -1.49 23.10 -5.42
N PRO A 10 -0.96 24.34 -5.52
CA PRO A 10 -0.73 25.20 -4.37
C PRO A 10 -2.05 25.62 -3.69
N GLY A 11 -2.10 25.53 -2.36
CA GLY A 11 -3.28 25.89 -1.53
C GLY A 11 -4.25 24.74 -1.24
N ASN A 12 -3.92 23.52 -1.66
CA ASN A 12 -4.72 22.35 -1.37
C ASN A 12 -4.49 21.84 0.07
N LEU A 13 -5.60 21.54 0.77
CA LEU A 13 -5.61 21.14 2.19
C LEU A 13 -5.58 19.63 2.39
N VAL A 14 -5.70 18.83 1.32
CA VAL A 14 -5.81 17.36 1.39
C VAL A 14 -4.74 16.71 0.52
N PRO A 15 -3.86 15.84 1.06
CA PRO A 15 -2.84 15.16 0.25
C PRO A 15 -3.43 14.39 -0.94
N TYR A 16 -2.75 14.41 -2.10
CA TYR A 16 -3.18 13.64 -3.27
C TYR A 16 -3.15 12.14 -2.98
N THR A 17 -4.29 11.48 -3.16
CA THR A 17 -4.44 10.02 -2.99
C THR A 17 -5.21 9.49 -4.19
N LYS A 18 -4.67 8.49 -4.88
CA LYS A 18 -5.34 7.75 -5.95
C LYS A 18 -5.89 6.46 -5.37
N THR A 19 -7.19 6.25 -5.52
CA THR A 19 -7.87 5.04 -5.04
C THR A 19 -8.35 4.18 -6.20
N ALA A 20 -8.37 2.87 -5.99
CA ALA A 20 -9.01 1.90 -6.87
C ALA A 20 -9.74 0.86 -6.03
N ARG A 21 -10.76 0.24 -6.64
CA ARG A 21 -11.60 -0.74 -5.98
C ARG A 21 -11.27 -2.14 -6.46
N TYR A 22 -11.01 -3.06 -5.53
CA TYR A 22 -10.70 -4.46 -5.81
C TYR A 22 -11.57 -5.39 -4.96
N LEU A 23 -11.70 -6.65 -5.39
CA LEU A 23 -12.34 -7.71 -4.62
C LEU A 23 -11.31 -8.32 -3.66
N ALA A 24 -11.61 -8.41 -2.37
CA ALA A 24 -10.74 -9.08 -1.42
C ALA A 24 -10.89 -10.62 -1.55
N GLY A 25 -9.79 -11.33 -1.76
CA GLY A 25 -9.74 -12.81 -1.78
C GLY A 25 -9.54 -13.44 -0.41
N GLU A 26 -9.36 -12.62 0.62
CA GLU A 26 -9.29 -12.99 2.03
C GLU A 26 -9.70 -11.79 2.90
N ALA A 27 -9.74 -11.94 4.22
CA ALA A 27 -9.99 -10.81 5.11
C ALA A 27 -8.74 -9.91 5.17
N ILE A 28 -8.94 -8.60 4.96
CA ILE A 28 -7.86 -7.62 4.85
C ILE A 28 -8.12 -6.49 5.85
N SER A 29 -7.16 -6.23 6.72
CA SER A 29 -7.21 -5.14 7.68
C SER A 29 -6.79 -3.83 7.04
N LYS A 30 -7.25 -2.72 7.62
CA LYS A 30 -6.80 -1.39 7.23
C LYS A 30 -5.26 -1.28 7.30
N GLY A 31 -4.66 -0.74 6.26
CA GLY A 31 -3.22 -0.48 6.18
C GLY A 31 -2.39 -1.64 5.63
N GLU A 32 -3.00 -2.80 5.41
CA GLU A 32 -2.27 -3.94 4.89
C GLU A 32 -1.99 -3.78 3.39
N LEU A 33 -0.80 -4.23 2.99
CA LEU A 33 -0.37 -4.26 1.60
C LEU A 33 -1.05 -5.41 0.86
N VAL A 34 -1.51 -5.12 -0.35
CA VAL A 34 -2.15 -6.12 -1.20
C VAL A 34 -1.45 -6.28 -2.55
N CYS A 35 -1.52 -7.49 -3.09
CA CYS A 35 -1.06 -7.83 -4.41
C CYS A 35 -2.18 -8.52 -5.21
N GLN A 36 -2.03 -8.55 -6.53
CA GLN A 36 -3.02 -9.18 -7.39
C GLN A 36 -2.97 -10.71 -7.23
N GLU A 37 -4.12 -11.34 -7.05
CA GLU A 37 -4.21 -12.79 -6.97
C GLU A 37 -3.96 -13.42 -8.36
N ALA A 38 -2.97 -14.32 -8.45
CA ALA A 38 -2.59 -14.99 -9.69
C ALA A 38 -3.76 -15.68 -10.41
N ALA A 39 -4.68 -16.27 -9.63
CA ALA A 39 -5.82 -17.03 -10.12
C ALA A 39 -7.12 -16.21 -10.22
N GLY A 40 -7.13 -14.99 -9.66
CA GLY A 40 -8.33 -14.22 -9.39
C GLY A 40 -8.64 -13.15 -10.44
N GLY A 41 -9.14 -13.56 -11.62
CA GLY A 41 -9.90 -12.71 -12.56
C GLY A 41 -9.31 -11.37 -13.04
N GLY A 42 -8.10 -11.00 -12.62
CA GLY A 42 -7.49 -9.68 -12.83
C GLY A 42 -7.98 -8.56 -11.89
N TYR A 43 -8.87 -8.85 -10.92
CA TYR A 43 -9.44 -7.83 -10.03
C TYR A 43 -9.53 -8.28 -8.56
N THR A 44 -9.17 -9.54 -8.27
CA THR A 44 -9.05 -10.02 -6.90
C THR A 44 -7.67 -9.70 -6.37
N VAL A 45 -7.62 -9.29 -5.10
CA VAL A 45 -6.38 -9.01 -4.38
C VAL A 45 -6.31 -9.82 -3.09
N VAL A 46 -5.09 -10.17 -2.71
CA VAL A 46 -4.73 -10.90 -1.49
C VAL A 46 -3.61 -10.14 -0.78
N LEU A 47 -3.32 -10.52 0.45
CA LEU A 47 -2.23 -9.94 1.22
C LEU A 47 -0.90 -10.17 0.51
N THR A 48 -0.06 -9.14 0.50
CA THR A 48 1.30 -9.26 -0.03
C THR A 48 2.16 -10.03 0.96
N ASP A 49 2.76 -11.13 0.52
CA ASP A 49 3.69 -11.95 1.30
C ASP A 49 4.95 -12.21 0.46
N TYR A 50 6.09 -11.70 0.92
CA TYR A 50 7.36 -11.82 0.19
C TYR A 50 7.85 -13.28 0.07
N ASP A 51 7.55 -14.14 1.04
CA ASP A 51 8.04 -15.52 1.10
C ASP A 51 7.15 -16.49 0.32
N ALA A 52 5.92 -16.10 -0.03
CA ALA A 52 4.95 -16.95 -0.73
C ALA A 52 5.30 -17.28 -2.20
N GLY A 53 6.41 -16.76 -2.74
CA GLY A 53 7.00 -17.20 -4.01
C GLY A 53 6.27 -16.79 -5.29
N ALA A 54 5.17 -16.02 -5.18
CA ALA A 54 4.43 -15.45 -6.31
C ALA A 54 3.99 -14.01 -6.00
N LEU A 55 4.96 -13.13 -5.79
CA LEU A 55 4.68 -11.70 -5.68
C LEU A 55 4.40 -11.10 -7.07
N PHE A 56 3.20 -10.56 -7.26
CA PHE A 56 2.90 -9.66 -8.39
C PHE A 56 3.31 -8.20 -8.10
N GLY A 57 4.11 -7.98 -7.06
CA GLY A 57 4.38 -6.66 -6.49
C GLY A 57 3.17 -6.10 -5.73
N VAL A 58 3.41 -5.09 -4.89
CA VAL A 58 2.32 -4.40 -4.18
C VAL A 58 1.49 -3.63 -5.21
N CYS A 59 0.19 -3.90 -5.24
CA CYS A 59 -0.75 -3.18 -6.11
C CYS A 59 -1.55 -2.10 -5.36
N GLY A 60 -1.58 -2.15 -4.02
CA GLY A 60 -2.17 -1.09 -3.22
C GLY A 60 -2.11 -1.34 -1.71
N ILE A 61 -2.70 -0.42 -0.95
CA ILE A 61 -2.82 -0.48 0.52
C ILE A 61 -4.29 -0.33 0.90
N ALA A 62 -4.81 -1.21 1.76
CA ALA A 62 -6.21 -1.17 2.20
C ALA A 62 -6.51 0.10 3.01
N LEU A 63 -7.55 0.85 2.63
CA LEU A 63 -7.93 2.08 3.34
C LEU A 63 -8.87 1.82 4.53
N GLU A 64 -9.46 0.63 4.59
CA GLU A 64 -10.41 0.17 5.60
C GLU A 64 -10.27 -1.34 5.81
N GLU A 65 -10.97 -1.87 6.82
CA GLU A 65 -11.12 -3.31 7.01
C GLU A 65 -12.14 -3.86 6.01
N ILE A 66 -11.78 -4.94 5.32
CA ILE A 66 -12.55 -5.54 4.23
C ILE A 66 -12.67 -7.04 4.51
N ALA A 67 -13.89 -7.56 4.52
CA ALA A 67 -14.12 -8.99 4.68
C ALA A 67 -13.79 -9.76 3.40
N ASP A 68 -13.50 -11.06 3.54
CA ASP A 68 -13.31 -11.96 2.40
C ASP A 68 -14.54 -11.94 1.45
N GLY A 69 -14.27 -11.77 0.16
CA GLY A 69 -15.28 -11.71 -0.89
C GLY A 69 -15.99 -10.36 -1.04
N ASP A 70 -15.60 -9.33 -0.27
CA ASP A 70 -16.16 -7.99 -0.38
C ASP A 70 -15.28 -7.04 -1.21
N TRP A 71 -15.92 -6.02 -1.78
CA TRP A 71 -15.24 -4.98 -2.55
C TRP A 71 -14.85 -3.80 -1.67
N GLY A 72 -13.56 -3.52 -1.54
CA GLY A 72 -13.04 -2.39 -0.77
C GLY A 72 -12.17 -1.43 -1.59
N ASP A 73 -11.90 -0.26 -1.00
CA ASP A 73 -11.08 0.78 -1.60
C ASP A 73 -9.61 0.68 -1.14
N PHE A 74 -8.71 0.77 -2.11
CA PHE A 74 -7.26 0.65 -1.90
C PHE A 74 -6.54 1.90 -2.41
N CYS A 75 -5.54 2.37 -1.67
CA CYS A 75 -4.61 3.38 -2.14
C CYS A 75 -3.64 2.76 -3.15
N VAL A 76 -3.72 3.21 -4.40
CA VAL A 76 -2.88 2.75 -5.52
C VAL A 76 -1.93 3.83 -6.01
N GLY A 77 -1.71 4.87 -5.21
CA GLY A 77 -0.73 5.90 -5.49
C GLY A 77 -0.98 7.19 -4.72
N GLY A 78 0.08 7.93 -4.44
CA GLY A 78 0.01 9.16 -3.66
C GLY A 78 0.13 8.91 -2.16
N TYR A 79 -0.47 9.77 -1.36
CA TYR A 79 -0.40 9.70 0.10
C TYR A 79 -1.29 8.59 0.66
N CYS A 80 -0.73 7.71 1.48
CA CYS A 80 -1.49 6.82 2.33
C CYS A 80 -1.22 7.21 3.79
N GLY A 81 -2.28 7.64 4.49
CA GLY A 81 -2.18 8.09 5.88
C GLY A 81 -2.19 6.96 6.90
N TYR A 82 -1.99 5.71 6.47
CA TYR A 82 -1.89 4.55 7.34
C TYR A 82 -1.33 3.35 6.56
N VAL A 83 -0.18 2.82 6.98
CA VAL A 83 0.40 1.55 6.50
C VAL A 83 0.87 0.73 7.69
N VAL A 84 0.67 -0.59 7.63
CA VAL A 84 1.16 -1.52 8.66
C VAL A 84 2.64 -1.80 8.41
N THR A 85 3.47 -1.54 9.41
CA THR A 85 4.91 -1.81 9.37
C THR A 85 5.30 -2.85 10.43
N ASP A 86 6.45 -3.51 10.25
CA ASP A 86 7.06 -4.38 11.26
C ASP A 86 7.83 -3.60 12.35
N GLY A 87 7.99 -2.29 12.16
CA GLY A 87 8.58 -1.33 13.08
C GLY A 87 9.98 -0.88 12.68
N GLY A 88 10.44 0.24 13.26
CA GLY A 88 11.80 0.75 13.00
C GLY A 88 11.96 1.54 11.70
N VAL A 89 10.87 1.85 11.02
CA VAL A 89 10.84 2.72 9.83
C VAL A 89 11.12 4.17 10.23
N ALA A 90 12.10 4.82 9.60
CA ALA A 90 12.34 6.25 9.73
C ALA A 90 11.68 7.05 8.60
N ALA A 91 11.43 8.34 8.84
CA ALA A 91 10.96 9.25 7.81
C ALA A 91 11.97 9.31 6.65
N GLY A 92 11.49 9.07 5.43
CA GLY A 92 12.29 9.01 4.21
C GLY A 92 12.78 7.62 3.82
N ASP A 93 12.55 6.60 4.65
CA ASP A 93 12.99 5.25 4.32
C ASP A 93 12.20 4.67 3.13
N PRO A 94 12.88 4.00 2.18
CA PRO A 94 12.21 3.21 1.16
C PRO A 94 11.49 2.02 1.79
N LEU A 95 10.25 1.79 1.37
CA LEU A 95 9.39 0.72 1.88
C LEU A 95 9.30 -0.43 0.89
N VAL A 96 9.47 -1.64 1.42
CA VAL A 96 9.39 -2.92 0.72
C VAL A 96 8.37 -3.84 1.40
N PRO A 97 7.81 -4.84 0.71
CA PRO A 97 6.94 -5.84 1.34
C PRO A 97 7.73 -6.69 2.33
N HIS A 98 7.16 -6.94 3.51
CA HIS A 98 7.74 -7.83 4.50
C HIS A 98 7.34 -9.31 4.22
N SER A 99 8.02 -10.26 4.85
CA SER A 99 7.68 -11.69 4.80
C SER A 99 6.42 -12.05 5.59
N THR A 100 6.01 -11.19 6.53
CA THR A 100 4.70 -11.27 7.16
C THR A 100 3.66 -10.66 6.24
N ALA A 101 2.66 -11.47 5.87
CA ALA A 101 1.57 -11.06 5.00
C ALA A 101 0.96 -9.72 5.39
N GLY A 102 0.82 -8.81 4.42
CA GLY A 102 0.18 -7.50 4.58
C GLY A 102 1.06 -6.40 5.18
N MET A 103 2.30 -6.69 5.60
CA MET A 103 3.18 -5.71 6.25
C MET A 103 4.24 -5.13 5.30
N CYS A 104 4.77 -3.95 5.63
CA CYS A 104 5.98 -3.40 5.02
C CYS A 104 7.15 -3.34 6.00
N ASP A 105 8.36 -3.32 5.45
CA ASP A 105 9.63 -3.05 6.14
C ASP A 105 10.43 -2.00 5.34
N THR A 106 11.50 -1.51 5.94
CA THR A 106 12.58 -0.76 5.31
C THR A 106 13.39 -1.63 4.33
N MET A 107 13.79 -1.04 3.21
CA MET A 107 14.59 -1.74 2.18
C MET A 107 15.99 -2.11 2.69
N ALA A 108 16.37 -3.37 2.52
CA ALA A 108 17.75 -3.84 2.65
C ALA A 108 18.52 -3.74 1.32
N ALA A 109 19.83 -4.00 1.34
CA ALA A 109 20.63 -3.97 0.12
C ALA A 109 20.22 -5.09 -0.85
N GLY A 110 19.90 -4.74 -2.11
CA GLY A 110 19.50 -5.70 -3.15
C GLY A 110 17.99 -5.87 -3.34
N GLU A 111 17.17 -5.05 -2.69
CA GLU A 111 15.70 -5.07 -2.77
C GLU A 111 15.12 -3.86 -3.53
N GLU A 112 15.97 -3.11 -4.25
CA GLU A 112 15.60 -1.83 -4.88
C GLU A 112 14.46 -1.97 -5.91
N ASP A 113 14.29 -3.17 -6.49
CA ASP A 113 13.24 -3.50 -7.46
C ASP A 113 11.87 -3.75 -6.80
N THR A 114 11.84 -3.92 -5.48
CA THR A 114 10.62 -4.22 -4.71
C THR A 114 10.04 -3.00 -3.99
N VAL A 115 10.74 -1.86 -4.04
CA VAL A 115 10.34 -0.63 -3.37
C VAL A 115 9.03 -0.11 -3.97
N PHE A 116 7.98 -0.05 -3.14
CA PHE A 116 6.66 0.42 -3.55
C PHE A 116 6.36 1.85 -3.09
N GLY A 117 7.17 2.41 -2.18
CA GLY A 117 6.91 3.71 -1.59
C GLY A 117 8.02 4.21 -0.67
N TYR A 118 7.77 5.35 -0.03
CA TYR A 118 8.66 5.94 0.97
C TYR A 118 7.88 6.35 2.20
N ALA A 119 8.44 6.11 3.39
CA ALA A 119 7.86 6.58 4.64
C ALA A 119 7.90 8.10 4.72
N ILE A 120 6.81 8.71 5.17
CA ILE A 120 6.73 10.17 5.37
C ILE A 120 7.07 10.51 6.82
N ASP A 121 6.61 9.68 7.75
CA ASP A 121 6.84 9.83 9.18
C ASP A 121 7.58 8.61 9.70
N ALA A 122 8.39 8.81 10.74
CA ALA A 122 9.02 7.70 11.44
C ALA A 122 7.95 6.89 12.20
N ASP A 123 8.03 5.58 12.10
CA ASP A 123 7.27 4.67 12.92
C ASP A 123 8.01 4.40 14.23
N SER A 124 7.28 4.50 15.34
CA SER A 124 7.76 4.11 16.67
C SER A 124 6.98 2.90 17.23
N GLY A 125 6.21 2.24 16.37
CA GLY A 125 5.32 1.10 16.62
C GLY A 125 5.10 0.27 15.33
N ALA A 126 3.86 -0.17 15.09
CA ALA A 126 3.48 -1.03 13.95
C ALA A 126 2.66 -0.29 12.87
N VAL A 127 2.69 1.05 12.88
CA VAL A 127 1.84 1.91 12.05
C VAL A 127 2.57 3.18 11.62
N GLY A 128 2.75 3.35 10.30
CA GLY A 128 3.37 4.53 9.70
C GLY A 128 2.48 5.24 8.66
N ASN A 129 2.95 6.39 8.17
CA ASN A 129 2.39 7.08 7.00
C ASN A 129 3.36 6.92 5.81
N ALA A 130 2.85 6.69 4.61
CA ALA A 130 3.68 6.42 3.43
C ALA A 130 3.22 7.15 2.17
N TRP A 131 4.18 7.52 1.32
CA TRP A 131 3.94 7.88 -0.07
C TRP A 131 4.06 6.65 -0.94
N VAL A 132 2.95 6.28 -1.57
CA VAL A 132 2.79 5.09 -2.39
C VAL A 132 3.06 5.43 -3.85
N ARG A 133 3.93 4.65 -4.47
CA ARG A 133 4.22 4.68 -5.90
C ARG A 133 3.99 3.30 -6.52
N THR A 134 2.81 2.74 -6.33
CA THR A 134 2.41 1.54 -7.07
C THR A 134 2.22 1.94 -8.54
N CYS A 135 3.12 1.46 -9.40
CA CYS A 135 3.03 1.65 -10.84
C CYS A 135 1.95 0.72 -11.41
N GLY A 136 0.74 1.25 -11.55
CA GLY A 136 -0.26 0.76 -12.49
C GLY A 136 -0.21 1.57 -13.79
#